data_AF-A0A4Y2RRS4-F1
#
_entry.id   AF-A0A4Y2RRS4-F1
#
_cell.length_a   1.000
_cell.length_b   1.000
_cell.length_c   1.000
_cell.angle_alpha   90.00
_cell.angle_beta   90.00
_cell.angle_gamma   90.00
#
_symmetry.space_group_name_H-M   'P 1'
#
loop_
_entity.id
_entity.type
_entity.pdbx_description
1 polymer ?
#
loop_
_entity_poly.entity_id
_entity_poly.type
_entity_poly.pdbx_seq_one_letter_code
_entity_poly.pdbx_strand_id
1 'polypeptide(L)'
;MISTKNLKARVEWATAHKYWTKKEWEDVLWSDESKYLLFGTDGIQWIRSPQGTRFDPKYQILTMNHGGGNVMVWGCVSRLGMCPLRRIQGIMGKFQYE
;
A
#
# COMPACT_ATOMS: atom_id res chain seq x y z
N MET A 1 3.62 4.76 17.63
CA MET A 1 4.25 6.07 17.92
C MET A 1 5.46 6.22 17.00
N ILE A 2 5.68 7.38 16.37
CA ILE A 2 6.79 7.58 15.41
C ILE A 2 8.10 7.74 16.21
N SER A 3 9.20 7.13 15.76
CA SER A 3 10.51 7.29 16.41
C SER A 3 11.01 8.73 16.31
N THR A 4 11.80 9.18 17.28
CA THR A 4 12.41 10.53 17.28
C THR A 4 13.24 10.78 16.02
N LYS A 5 13.98 9.77 15.56
CA LYS A 5 14.74 9.79 14.30
C LYS A 5 13.84 10.05 13.09
N ASN A 6 12.75 9.31 12.96
CA ASN A 6 11.84 9.46 11.81
C ASN A 6 11.08 10.78 11.89
N LEU A 7 10.75 11.25 13.09
CA LEU A 7 10.13 12.56 13.28
C LEU A 7 11.05 13.68 12.79
N LYS A 8 12.32 13.67 13.21
CA LYS A 8 13.32 14.66 12.77
C LYS A 8 13.49 14.65 11.24
N ALA A 9 13.68 13.47 10.65
CA ALA A 9 13.86 13.33 9.20
C ALA A 9 12.64 13.85 8.40
N ARG A 10 11.41 13.57 8.87
CA ARG A 10 10.18 14.05 8.22
C ARG A 10 10.05 15.57 8.30
N VAL A 11 10.39 16.17 9.45
CA VAL A 11 10.36 17.63 9.62
C VAL A 11 11.41 18.32 8.76
N GLU A 12 12.63 17.80 8.71
CA GLU A 12 13.71 18.32 7.87
C GLU A 12 13.32 18.28 6.39
N TRP A 13 12.81 17.13 5.91
CA TRP A 13 12.35 17.00 4.53
C TRP A 13 11.22 17.98 4.20
N ALA A 14 10.18 18.05 5.05
CA ALA A 14 9.05 18.96 4.84
C ALA A 14 9.46 20.44 4.86
N THR A 15 10.42 20.81 5.72
CA THR A 15 10.93 22.19 5.80
C THR A 15 11.73 22.54 4.54
N ALA A 16 12.58 21.63 4.05
CA ALA A 16 13.36 21.84 2.84
C ALA A 16 12.49 22.01 1.58
N HIS A 17 11.35 21.32 1.51
CA HIS A 17 10.44 21.34 0.36
C HIS A 17 9.24 22.28 0.55
N LYS A 18 9.20 23.04 1.66
CA LYS A 18 8.06 23.90 2.05
C LYS A 18 7.70 24.94 0.98
N TYR A 19 8.71 25.49 0.31
CA TYR A 19 8.56 26.55 -0.68
C TYR A 19 8.71 26.05 -2.12
N TRP A 20 8.67 24.74 -2.33
CA TRP A 20 8.65 24.19 -3.68
C TRP A 20 7.45 24.72 -4.45
N THR A 21 7.76 25.27 -5.62
CA THR A 21 6.81 25.74 -6.60
C THR A 21 6.04 24.56 -7.19
N LYS A 22 4.90 24.86 -7.82
CA LYS A 22 4.12 23.85 -8.53
C LYS A 22 5.02 23.08 -9.51
N LYS A 23 5.81 23.78 -10.33
CA LYS A 23 6.70 23.20 -11.34
C LYS A 23 7.67 22.18 -10.75
N GLU A 24 8.27 22.46 -9.59
CA GLU A 24 9.16 21.50 -8.91
C GLU A 24 8.42 20.22 -8.51
N TRP A 25 7.16 20.33 -8.06
CA TRP A 25 6.32 19.14 -7.82
C TRP A 25 5.89 18.43 -9.11
N GLU A 26 5.71 19.17 -10.21
CA GLU A 26 5.33 18.61 -11.51
C GLU A 26 6.41 17.69 -12.09
N ASP A 27 7.67 17.96 -11.75
CA ASP A 27 8.85 17.21 -12.20
C ASP A 27 9.15 15.98 -11.32
N VAL A 28 8.40 15.75 -10.23
CA VAL A 28 8.57 14.58 -9.36
C VAL A 28 7.91 13.34 -9.97
N LEU A 29 8.69 12.26 -10.04
CA LEU A 29 8.22 10.91 -10.33
C LEU A 29 8.02 10.14 -9.02
N TRP A 30 6.78 9.84 -8.68
CA TRP A 30 6.44 9.03 -7.51
C TRP A 30 6.41 7.57 -7.88
N SER A 31 7.02 6.70 -7.09
CA SER A 31 6.96 5.25 -7.29
C SER A 31 6.70 4.53 -5.98
N ASP A 32 6.00 3.40 -6.03
CA ASP A 32 5.76 2.56 -4.86
C ASP A 32 5.42 1.13 -5.29
N GLU A 33 5.48 0.22 -4.33
CA GLU A 33 5.00 -1.15 -4.47
C GLU A 33 3.68 -1.34 -3.75
N SER A 34 2.75 -2.04 -4.39
CA SER A 34 1.47 -2.39 -3.76
C SER A 34 1.14 -3.86 -3.96
N LYS A 35 0.61 -4.46 -2.90
CA LYS A 35 0.13 -5.83 -2.87
C LYS A 35 -1.36 -5.87 -3.11
N TYR A 36 -1.79 -6.61 -4.14
CA TYR A 36 -3.19 -6.86 -4.42
C TYR A 36 -3.52 -8.32 -4.12
N LEU A 37 -4.46 -8.55 -3.21
CA LEU A 37 -4.94 -9.90 -2.91
C LEU A 37 -5.94 -10.35 -3.97
N LEU A 38 -5.83 -11.59 -4.45
CA LEU A 38 -6.83 -12.19 -5.35
C LEU A 38 -8.08 -12.63 -4.58
N PHE A 39 -7.90 -13.10 -3.35
CA PHE A 39 -8.99 -13.51 -2.47
C PHE A 39 -8.78 -12.97 -1.06
N GLY A 40 -9.87 -12.50 -0.47
CA GLY A 40 -9.85 -11.80 0.81
C GLY A 40 -9.43 -10.33 0.68
N THR A 41 -9.52 -9.61 1.77
CA THR A 41 -9.11 -8.21 1.90
C THR A 41 -8.17 -8.08 3.08
N ASP A 42 -7.09 -7.30 2.96
CA ASP A 42 -6.27 -6.90 4.12
C ASP A 42 -7.04 -5.92 5.06
N GLY A 43 -8.22 -5.46 4.63
CA GLY A 43 -9.10 -4.56 5.39
C GLY A 43 -10.12 -5.27 6.29
N ILE A 44 -10.81 -4.47 7.10
CA ILE A 44 -11.86 -4.93 7.99
C ILE A 44 -13.10 -5.33 7.17
N GLN A 45 -13.54 -6.57 7.34
CA GLN A 45 -14.81 -7.02 6.77
C GLN A 45 -15.93 -6.88 7.80
N TRP A 46 -16.96 -6.13 7.43
CA TRP A 46 -18.11 -5.89 8.30
C TRP A 46 -19.18 -6.95 8.08
N ILE A 47 -19.60 -7.60 9.16
CA ILE A 47 -20.65 -8.63 9.15
C ILE A 47 -21.81 -8.15 10.02
N ARG A 48 -23.04 -8.33 9.52
CA ARG A 48 -24.25 -8.11 10.32
C ARG A 48 -24.68 -9.44 10.95
N SER A 49 -24.75 -9.49 12.28
CA SER A 49 -25.22 -10.66 13.02
C SER A 49 -26.22 -10.27 14.12
N PRO A 50 -27.22 -11.11 14.41
CA PRO A 50 -28.03 -10.97 15.62
C PRO A 50 -27.19 -10.94 16.91
N GLN A 51 -27.77 -10.42 17.99
CA GLN A 51 -27.11 -10.40 19.29
C GLN A 51 -26.85 -11.83 19.78
N GLY A 52 -25.64 -12.10 20.27
CA GLY A 52 -25.25 -13.43 20.77
C GLY A 52 -24.80 -14.43 19.72
N THR A 53 -24.96 -14.16 18.42
CA THR A 53 -24.57 -15.11 17.34
C THR A 53 -23.20 -14.84 16.74
N ARG A 54 -22.32 -14.10 17.46
CA ARG A 54 -20.99 -13.70 16.96
C ARG A 54 -20.12 -14.90 16.56
N PHE A 55 -20.27 -16.03 17.24
CA PHE A 55 -19.47 -17.23 17.01
C PHE A 55 -20.16 -18.30 16.16
N ASP A 56 -21.38 -18.03 15.68
CA ASP A 56 -22.07 -18.93 14.76
C ASP A 56 -21.36 -18.90 13.40
N PRO A 57 -20.91 -20.07 12.87
CA PRO A 57 -20.24 -20.16 11.58
C PRO A 57 -21.00 -19.50 10.42
N LYS A 58 -22.34 -19.41 10.50
CA LYS A 58 -23.17 -18.73 9.50
C LYS A 58 -22.90 -17.23 9.39
N TYR A 59 -22.44 -16.61 10.49
CA TYR A 59 -22.11 -15.18 10.57
C TYR A 59 -20.60 -14.96 10.71
N GLN A 60 -19.78 -15.95 10.34
CA GLN A 60 -18.34 -15.82 10.23
C GLN A 60 -17.92 -15.87 8.78
N ILE A 61 -16.87 -15.11 8.45
CA ILE A 61 -16.22 -15.23 7.15
C ILE A 61 -14.95 -16.01 7.36
N LEU A 62 -14.82 -17.12 6.62
CA LEU A 62 -13.64 -17.95 6.67
C LEU A 62 -12.45 -17.14 6.16
N THR A 63 -11.48 -16.90 7.05
CA THR A 63 -10.20 -16.31 6.66
C THR A 63 -9.40 -17.36 5.92
N MET A 64 -9.17 -17.15 4.62
CA MET A 64 -8.29 -18.03 3.85
C MET A 64 -6.84 -17.70 4.19
N ASN A 65 -6.34 -18.34 5.24
CA ASN A 65 -4.94 -18.31 5.61
C ASN A 65 -4.16 -19.12 4.54
N HIS A 66 -3.47 -18.42 3.63
CA HIS A 66 -2.41 -18.97 2.75
C HIS A 66 -2.79 -19.61 1.39
N GLY A 67 -4.03 -19.44 0.90
CA GLY A 67 -4.46 -20.08 -0.37
C GLY A 67 -4.76 -19.14 -1.54
N GLY A 68 -5.03 -17.86 -1.28
CA GLY A 68 -5.60 -16.97 -2.30
C GLY A 68 -4.63 -16.46 -3.36
N GLY A 69 -3.33 -16.47 -3.06
CA GLY A 69 -2.37 -15.77 -3.89
C GLY A 69 -2.51 -14.24 -3.82
N ASN A 70 -1.46 -13.55 -4.23
CA ASN A 70 -1.44 -12.11 -4.37
C ASN A 70 -0.64 -11.74 -5.61
N VAL A 71 -0.85 -10.51 -6.08
CA VAL A 71 -0.06 -9.90 -7.14
C VAL A 71 0.62 -8.67 -6.54
N MET A 72 1.95 -8.72 -6.50
CA MET A 72 2.77 -7.55 -6.22
C MET A 72 2.96 -6.76 -7.51
N VAL A 73 2.75 -5.45 -7.43
CA VAL A 73 2.92 -4.54 -8.57
C VAL A 73 3.79 -3.39 -8.13
N TRP A 74 4.78 -3.05 -8.95
CA TRP A 74 5.49 -1.78 -8.91
C TRP A 74 4.86 -0.82 -9.92
N GLY A 75 4.72 0.45 -9.53
CA GLY A 75 4.23 1.49 -10.43
C GLY A 75 4.88 2.83 -10.15
N CYS A 76 4.81 3.71 -11.13
CA CYS A 76 5.08 5.13 -10.92
C CYS A 76 3.97 6.03 -11.45
N VAL A 77 3.88 7.24 -10.92
CA VAL A 77 2.99 8.31 -11.35
C VAL A 77 3.77 9.62 -11.37
N SER A 78 3.59 10.37 -12.45
CA SER A 78 4.07 11.75 -12.57
C SER A 78 2.87 12.67 -12.78
N ARG A 79 3.11 13.98 -12.90
CA ARG A 79 2.06 14.91 -13.33
C ARG A 79 1.38 14.48 -14.63
N LEU A 80 2.13 13.92 -15.57
CA LEU A 80 1.61 13.55 -16.89
C LEU A 80 0.69 12.34 -16.85
N GLY A 81 0.67 11.60 -15.73
CA GLY A 81 -0.18 10.45 -15.51
C GLY A 81 0.59 9.23 -15.05
N MET A 82 -0.04 8.08 -15.26
CA MET A 82 0.46 6.78 -14.81
C MET A 82 1.58 6.27 -15.72
N CYS A 83 2.66 5.81 -15.13
CA CYS A 83 3.71 5.05 -15.80
C CYS A 83 3.28 3.60 -16.09
N PRO A 84 4.10 2.81 -16.81
CA PRO A 84 3.93 1.37 -16.89
C PRO A 84 3.87 0.71 -15.51
N LEU A 85 2.85 -0.12 -15.29
CA LEU A 85 2.78 -1.01 -14.13
C LEU A 85 3.58 -2.28 -14.42
N ARG A 86 4.42 -2.69 -13.47
CA ARG A 86 5.24 -3.90 -13.57
C ARG A 86 4.80 -4.90 -12.51
N ARG A 87 4.32 -6.05 -12.96
CA ARG A 87 4.08 -7.19 -12.07
C ARG A 87 5.42 -7.72 -11.56
N ILE A 88 5.57 -7.76 -10.25
CA ILE A 88 6.72 -8.37 -9.58
C ILE A 88 6.44 -9.86 -9.40
N GLN A 89 7.40 -10.70 -9.78
CA GLN A 89 7.34 -12.14 -9.52
C GLN A 89 8.14 -12.48 -8.26
N GLY A 90 7.45 -13.01 -7.24
CA GLY A 90 8.07 -13.36 -5.96
C GLY A 90 8.24 -12.18 -5.00
N ILE A 91 9.23 -12.27 -4.12
CA ILE A 91 9.60 -11.20 -3.17
C ILE A 91 10.46 -10.19 -3.92
N MET A 92 10.10 -8.90 -3.83
CA MET A 92 10.90 -7.86 -4.47
C MET A 92 12.27 -7.76 -3.80
N GLY A 93 13.31 -8.07 -4.57
CA GLY A 93 14.71 -7.91 -4.17
C GLY A 93 15.32 -6.68 -4.80
N LYS A 94 16.44 -6.20 -4.22
CA LYS A 94 17.21 -5.06 -4.77
C LYS A 94 17.55 -5.21 -6.26
N PHE A 95 17.78 -6.45 -6.72
CA PHE A 95 18.16 -6.78 -8.10
C PHE A 95 17.01 -6.70 -9.12
N GLN A 96 15.77 -6.50 -8.66
CA GLN A 96 14.62 -6.32 -9.55
C GLN A 96 14.34 -4.84 -9.88
N TYR A 97 15.07 -3.92 -9.25
CA TYR A 97 15.10 -2.49 -9.58
C TYR A 97 16.29 -2.22 -10.51
N GLU A 98 16.24 -2.73 -11.74
CA GLU A 98 17.16 -2.32 -12.81
C GLU A 98 16.47 -1.31 -13.73
#